data_AF-A0AAU2RGK2-F1
#
_entry.id   AF-A0AAU2RGK2-F1
#
_cell.length_a   1.000
_cell.length_b   1.000
_cell.length_c   1.000
_cell.angle_alpha   90.00
_cell.angle_beta   90.00
_cell.angle_gamma   90.00
#
_symmetry.space_group_name_H-M   'P 1'
#
loop_
_entity.id
_entity.type
_entity.pdbx_description
1 polymer ?
#
loop_
_entity_poly.entity_id
_entity_poly.type
_entity_poly.pdbx_seq_one_letter_code
_entity_poly.pdbx_strand_id
1 'polypeptide(L)'
;MSTWTPAALEALIEEATVDAYGEDEQLTGFFTMIEESLAVPFTTTVLGVEVSVVGVDLVEDGRVVARCARGPVRQDIGILDLPLPEPAPPRGLAVDRGIPLLGPLNRRVVQLAG
;
A
#
# COMPACT_ATOMS: atom_id res chain seq x y z
N MET A 1 12.40 0.81 14.89
CA MET A 1 12.53 0.96 13.42
C MET A 1 13.48 -0.10 12.90
N SER A 2 12.98 -1.06 12.13
CA SER A 2 13.84 -2.02 11.44
C SER A 2 14.59 -1.30 10.32
N THR A 3 15.92 -1.32 10.36
CA THR A 3 16.76 -0.77 9.30
C THR A 3 16.89 -1.80 8.19
N TRP A 4 16.32 -1.51 7.03
CA TRP A 4 16.51 -2.34 5.83
C TRP A 4 17.97 -2.22 5.35
N THR A 5 18.53 -3.30 4.82
CA THR A 5 19.81 -3.20 4.09
C THR A 5 19.54 -2.63 2.69
N PRO A 6 20.51 -1.94 2.06
CA PRO A 6 20.33 -1.44 0.69
C PRO A 6 19.90 -2.52 -0.30
N ALA A 7 20.51 -3.71 -0.22
CA ALA A 7 20.16 -4.83 -1.09
C ALA A 7 18.73 -5.35 -0.86
N ALA A 8 18.26 -5.38 0.39
CA ALA A 8 16.88 -5.79 0.68
C ALA A 8 15.87 -4.76 0.18
N LEU A 9 16.21 -3.47 0.26
CA LEU A 9 15.39 -2.41 -0.29
C LEU A 9 15.32 -2.47 -1.82
N GLU A 10 16.47 -2.66 -2.49
CA GLU A 10 16.53 -2.78 -3.95
C GLU A 10 15.66 -3.93 -4.46
N ALA A 11 15.74 -5.10 -3.80
CA ALA A 11 14.93 -6.26 -4.17
C ALA A 11 13.41 -5.99 -4.06
N LEU A 12 12.98 -5.23 -3.04
CA LEU A 12 11.56 -4.83 -2.92
C LEU A 12 11.13 -3.86 -4.02
N ILE A 13 12.03 -2.96 -4.43
CA ILE A 13 11.76 -2.00 -5.51
C ILE A 13 11.66 -2.76 -6.85
N GLU A 14 12.61 -3.65 -7.13
CA GLU A 14 12.57 -4.49 -8.34
C GLU A 14 11.30 -5.33 -8.40
N GLU A 15 10.91 -5.98 -7.30
CA GLU A 15 9.66 -6.75 -7.22
C GLU A 15 8.43 -5.86 -7.49
N ALA A 16 8.37 -4.66 -6.91
CA ALA A 16 7.24 -3.75 -7.10
C ALA A 16 7.18 -3.11 -8.50
N THR A 17 8.27 -3.15 -9.28
CA THR A 17 8.39 -2.45 -10.57
C THR A 17 8.67 -3.37 -11.76
N VAL A 18 8.70 -4.69 -11.55
CA VAL A 18 9.08 -5.70 -12.57
C VAL A 18 8.34 -5.57 -13.90
N ASP A 19 7.06 -5.17 -13.87
CA ASP A 19 6.19 -5.02 -15.03
C ASP A 19 5.83 -3.55 -15.34
N ALA A 20 6.58 -2.58 -14.80
CA ALA A 20 6.30 -1.17 -14.98
C ALA A 20 7.15 -0.53 -16.10
N TYR A 21 6.48 0.08 -17.08
CA TYR A 21 7.04 0.76 -18.24
C TYR A 21 7.02 2.30 -18.12
N GLY A 22 6.59 2.84 -16.98
CA GLY A 22 6.55 4.28 -16.70
C GLY A 22 6.17 4.61 -15.26
N GLU A 23 6.25 5.87 -14.87
CA GLU A 23 5.99 6.34 -13.49
C GLU A 23 4.58 5.98 -13.00
N ASP A 24 3.56 6.10 -13.86
CA ASP A 24 2.17 5.75 -13.53
C ASP A 24 2.00 4.25 -13.22
N GLU A 25 2.73 3.40 -13.96
CA GLU A 25 2.70 1.95 -13.76
C GLU A 25 3.51 1.55 -12.53
N GLN A 26 4.64 2.22 -12.26
CA GLN A 26 5.42 2.02 -11.03
C GLN A 26 4.59 2.39 -9.80
N LEU A 27 3.88 3.52 -9.86
CA LEU A 27 3.01 4.00 -8.80
C LEU A 27 1.86 3.04 -8.55
N THR A 28 1.23 2.55 -9.62
CA THR A 28 0.15 1.57 -9.54
C THR A 28 0.65 0.24 -8.96
N GLY A 29 1.80 -0.25 -9.42
CA GLY A 29 2.44 -1.48 -8.91
C GLY A 29 2.74 -1.38 -7.42
N PHE A 30 3.30 -0.26 -6.98
CA PHE A 30 3.59 -0.01 -5.56
C PHE A 30 2.30 0.07 -4.72
N PHE A 31 1.27 0.76 -5.20
CA PHE A 31 -0.04 0.81 -4.55
C PHE A 31 -0.64 -0.59 -4.37
N THR A 32 -0.68 -1.40 -5.42
CA THR A 32 -1.20 -2.77 -5.37
C THR A 32 -0.43 -3.63 -4.37
N MET A 33 0.89 -3.55 -4.36
CA MET A 33 1.72 -4.29 -3.39
C MET A 33 1.38 -3.93 -1.94
N ILE A 34 1.14 -2.65 -1.64
CA ILE A 34 0.72 -2.21 -0.31
C ILE A 34 -0.70 -2.71 0.00
N GLU A 35 -1.64 -2.53 -0.92
CA GLU A 35 -3.04 -2.93 -0.73
C GLU A 35 -3.16 -4.44 -0.43
N GLU A 36 -2.41 -5.27 -1.14
CA GLU A 36 -2.42 -6.72 -0.97
C GLU A 36 -1.68 -7.17 0.31
N SER A 37 -0.59 -6.48 0.67
CA SER A 37 0.28 -6.86 1.77
C SER A 37 -0.18 -6.34 3.14
N LEU A 38 -0.95 -5.26 3.17
CA LEU A 38 -1.37 -4.61 4.41
C LEU A 38 -2.62 -5.28 4.97
N ALA A 39 -2.49 -5.97 6.12
CA ALA A 39 -3.68 -6.47 6.80
C ALA A 39 -4.48 -5.31 7.38
N VAL A 40 -5.72 -5.17 6.93
CA VAL A 40 -6.70 -4.22 7.47
C VAL A 40 -7.93 -4.97 8.01
N PRO A 41 -8.63 -4.43 9.04
CA PRO A 41 -8.27 -3.22 9.75
C PRO A 41 -7.16 -3.42 10.79
N PHE A 42 -6.39 -2.37 11.05
CA PHE A 42 -5.52 -2.28 12.23
C PHE A 42 -5.64 -0.91 12.89
N THR A 43 -5.19 -0.81 14.14
CA THR A 43 -5.26 0.44 14.92
C THR A 43 -3.88 1.09 14.97
N THR A 44 -3.83 2.42 14.87
CA THR A 44 -2.63 3.20 15.11
C THR A 44 -2.96 4.54 15.76
N THR A 45 -1.95 5.27 16.22
CA THR A 45 -2.08 6.59 16.82
C THR A 45 -1.53 7.66 15.89
N VAL A 46 -2.39 8.56 15.42
CA VAL A 46 -2.02 9.71 14.58
C VAL A 46 -2.15 10.95 15.43
N LEU A 47 -1.05 11.69 15.62
CA LEU A 47 -1.01 12.92 16.42
C LEU A 47 -1.64 12.76 17.83
N GLY A 48 -1.42 11.59 18.46
CA GLY A 48 -1.99 11.27 19.79
C GLY A 48 -3.44 10.78 19.78
N VAL A 49 -4.05 10.62 18.60
CA VAL A 49 -5.41 10.12 18.43
C VAL A 49 -5.40 8.71 17.87
N GLU A 50 -6.04 7.78 18.58
CA GLU A 50 -6.27 6.43 18.08
C GLU A 50 -7.26 6.43 16.91
N VAL A 51 -6.85 5.80 15.81
CA VAL A 51 -7.63 5.63 14.57
C VAL A 51 -7.51 4.20 14.07
N SER A 52 -8.53 3.72 13.35
CA SER A 52 -8.46 2.46 12.62
C SER A 52 -8.10 2.72 11.16
N VAL A 53 -7.03 2.13 10.67
CA VAL A 53 -6.72 2.06 9.24
C VAL A 53 -7.58 0.96 8.65
N VAL A 54 -8.45 1.30 7.72
CA VAL A 54 -9.44 0.38 7.13
C VAL A 54 -9.15 0.02 5.68
N GLY A 55 -8.13 0.63 5.08
CA GLY A 55 -7.69 0.39 3.72
C GLY A 55 -6.67 1.42 3.28
N VAL A 56 -6.21 1.28 2.04
CA VAL A 56 -5.39 2.27 1.33
C VAL A 56 -6.11 2.72 0.06
N ASP A 57 -5.67 3.83 -0.52
CA ASP A 57 -6.14 4.31 -1.82
C ASP A 57 -5.01 5.01 -2.59
N LEU A 58 -5.17 5.10 -3.90
CA LEU A 58 -4.36 5.95 -4.77
C LEU A 58 -5.23 7.14 -5.22
N VAL A 59 -4.90 8.35 -4.76
CA VAL A 59 -5.67 9.55 -5.12
C VAL A 59 -5.20 10.15 -6.44
N GLU A 60 -6.04 11.00 -7.06
CA GLU A 60 -5.82 11.54 -8.42
C GLU A 60 -4.50 12.30 -8.61
N ASP A 61 -3.90 12.82 -7.53
CA ASP A 61 -2.61 13.50 -7.57
C ASP A 61 -1.40 12.56 -7.40
N GLY A 62 -1.63 11.25 -7.46
CA GLY A 62 -0.60 10.22 -7.46
C GLY A 62 -0.06 9.86 -6.07
N ARG A 63 -0.73 10.29 -4.99
CA ARG A 63 -0.33 9.91 -3.62
C ARG A 63 -1.05 8.65 -3.16
N VAL A 64 -0.29 7.76 -2.51
CA VAL A 64 -0.87 6.64 -1.76
C VAL A 64 -1.27 7.14 -0.36
N VAL A 65 -2.53 6.91 0.01
CA VAL A 65 -3.09 7.33 1.30
C VAL A 65 -3.67 6.13 2.07
N ALA A 66 -3.60 6.20 3.39
CA ALA A 66 -4.29 5.29 4.29
C ALA A 66 -5.65 5.88 4.70
N ARG A 67 -6.72 5.13 4.44
CA ARG A 67 -8.07 5.51 4.86
C ARG A 67 -8.23 5.22 6.34
N CYS A 68 -8.31 6.26 7.15
CA CYS A 68 -8.42 6.16 8.60
C CYS A 68 -9.84 6.48 9.05
N ALA A 69 -10.34 5.71 10.02
CA ALA A 69 -11.68 5.81 10.56
C ALA A 69 -11.65 5.97 12.08
N ARG A 70 -12.49 6.88 12.59
CA ARG A 70 -12.80 7.00 14.01
C ARG A 70 -14.27 7.35 14.19
N GLY A 71 -15.08 6.37 14.60
CA GLY A 71 -16.54 6.52 14.67
C GLY A 71 -17.13 6.89 13.30
N PRO A 72 -17.86 8.02 13.17
CA PRO A 72 -18.39 8.47 11.88
C PRO A 72 -17.37 9.20 11.00
N VAL A 73 -16.22 9.60 11.55
CA VAL A 73 -15.21 10.37 10.82
C VAL A 73 -14.37 9.44 9.95
N ARG A 74 -14.09 9.89 8.73
CA ARG A 74 -13.15 9.26 7.79
C ARG A 74 -12.15 10.33 7.35
N GLN A 75 -10.88 9.98 7.30
CA GLN A 75 -9.81 10.87 6.90
C GLN A 75 -8.72 10.08 6.18
N ASP A 76 -8.20 10.66 5.11
CA ASP A 76 -7.04 10.12 4.41
C ASP A 76 -5.76 10.73 4.99
N ILE A 77 -4.78 9.87 5.23
CA ILE A 77 -3.46 10.23 5.74
C ILE A 77 -2.44 9.70 4.74
N GLY A 78 -1.47 10.52 4.33
CA GLY A 78 -0.40 10.05 3.44
C GLY A 78 0.27 8.81 4.00
N ILE A 79 0.55 7.80 3.18
CA ILE A 79 1.11 6.53 3.67
C ILE A 79 2.46 6.71 4.39
N LEU A 80 3.22 7.76 4.03
CA LEU A 80 4.48 8.14 4.67
C LEU A 80 4.29 8.85 6.02
N ASP A 81 3.11 9.43 6.24
CA ASP A 81 2.74 10.12 7.48
C ASP A 81 1.98 9.20 8.43
N LEU A 82 1.69 7.96 8.02
CA LEU A 82 0.98 6.98 8.82
C LEU A 82 1.93 6.31 9.84
N PRO A 83 1.75 6.54 11.14
CA PRO A 83 2.53 5.82 12.15
C PRO A 83 2.12 4.35 12.12
N LEU A 84 3.09 3.44 12.12
CA LEU A 84 2.81 2.01 12.27
C LEU A 84 2.74 1.65 13.76
N PRO A 85 1.76 0.84 14.19
CA PRO A 85 1.65 0.42 15.58
C PRO A 85 2.82 -0.51 15.97
N GLU A 86 3.09 -0.57 17.27
CA GLU A 86 3.95 -1.60 17.86
C GLU A 86 3.09 -2.52 18.76
N PRO A 87 3.03 -3.83 18.50
CA PRO A 87 3.68 -4.55 17.39
C PRO A 87 3.07 -4.20 16.02
N ALA A 88 3.86 -4.41 14.97
CA ALA A 88 3.42 -4.19 13.58
C ALA A 88 2.14 -4.98 13.28
N PRO A 89 1.26 -4.47 12.40
CA PRO A 89 0.09 -5.21 11.99
C PRO A 89 0.51 -6.55 11.34
N PRO A 90 -0.30 -7.61 11.47
CA PRO A 90 -0.04 -8.85 10.77
C PRO A 90 0.07 -8.61 9.26
N ARG A 91 0.78 -9.49 8.55
CA ARG A 91 0.81 -9.44 7.08
C ARG A 91 -0.58 -9.78 6.53
N GLY A 92 -0.97 -9.11 5.45
CA GLY A 92 -2.19 -9.40 4.70
C GLY A 92 -2.18 -10.81 4.10
N LEU A 93 -3.35 -11.34 3.80
CA LEU A 93 -3.54 -12.73 3.33
C LEU A 93 -2.96 -13.00 1.93
N ALA A 94 -2.58 -11.97 1.17
CA ALA A 94 -2.05 -12.13 -0.19
C ALA A 94 -0.61 -12.66 -0.24
N VAL A 95 0.18 -12.51 0.83
CA VAL A 95 1.61 -12.91 0.85
C VAL A 95 1.86 -14.39 1.15
N ASP A 96 0.81 -15.19 1.41
CA ASP A 96 0.92 -16.62 1.75
C ASP A 96 0.80 -17.55 0.52
N ARG A 97 0.72 -16.98 -0.69
CA ARG A 97 0.81 -17.72 -1.95
C ARG A 97 2.04 -17.23 -2.69
N GLY A 98 3.02 -18.10 -2.95
CA GLY A 98 4.16 -17.77 -3.82
C GLY A 98 3.65 -17.11 -5.10
N ILE A 99 3.98 -15.83 -5.26
CA ILE A 99 3.37 -14.90 -6.21
C ILE A 99 3.73 -15.31 -7.64
N PRO A 100 2.78 -15.75 -8.48
CA PRO A 100 2.93 -15.66 -9.92
C PRO A 100 2.42 -14.27 -10.33
N LEU A 101 3.35 -13.45 -10.81
CA LEU A 101 3.17 -12.30 -11.70
C LEU A 101 1.73 -11.98 -12.09
N LEU A 102 1.28 -10.78 -11.68
CA LEU A 102 0.42 -9.78 -12.33
C LEU A 102 -0.16 -10.07 -13.74
N GLY A 103 -0.69 -11.27 -13.97
CA GLY A 103 -1.23 -11.71 -15.26
C GLY A 103 -2.61 -11.17 -15.66
N PRO A 104 -3.52 -10.74 -14.74
CA PRO A 104 -4.83 -10.25 -15.17
C PRO A 104 -5.27 -8.85 -14.72
N LEU A 105 -4.52 -8.14 -13.85
CA LEU A 105 -4.99 -6.82 -13.36
C LEU A 105 -4.90 -5.69 -14.42
N ASN A 106 -4.13 -5.89 -15.49
CA ASN A 106 -4.00 -4.89 -16.55
C ASN A 106 -5.19 -4.81 -17.53
N ARG A 107 -6.31 -5.52 -17.29
CA ARG A 107 -7.50 -5.43 -18.15
C ARG A 107 -8.51 -4.36 -17.72
N ARG A 108 -8.27 -3.62 -16.63
CA ARG A 108 -9.16 -2.52 -16.20
C ARG A 108 -8.56 -1.13 -16.31
N VAL A 109 -7.24 -0.97 -16.34
CA VAL A 109 -6.60 0.34 -16.50
C VAL A 109 -6.59 0.78 -17.98
N VAL A 110 -6.47 -0.15 -18.93
CA VAL A 110 -6.45 0.16 -20.37
C VAL A 110 -7.81 0.61 -20.94
N GLN A 111 -8.93 0.49 -20.20
CA GLN A 111 -10.26 0.84 -20.74
C GLN A 111 -10.83 2.19 -20.29
N LEU A 112 -10.03 3.04 -19.61
CA LEU A 112 -10.40 4.44 -19.33
C LEU A 112 -9.55 5.46 -20.10
N ALA A 113 -8.67 5.01 -20.98
CA ALA A 113 -7.87 5.85 -21.88
C ALA A 113 -8.09 5.50 -23.38
N GLY A 114 -9.31 5.06 -23.73
CA GLY A 114 -9.72 4.79 -25.11
C GLY A 114 -11.17 5.15 -25.35
#